data_AF-A0A936XMC6-F1
#
_entry.id   AF-A0A936XMC6-F1
#
_cell.length_a   1.000
_cell.length_b   1.000
_cell.length_c   1.000
_cell.angle_alpha   90.00
_cell.angle_beta   90.00
_cell.angle_gamma   90.00
#
_symmetry.space_group_name_H-M   'P 1'
#
loop_
_entity.id
_entity.type
_entity.pdbx_description
1 polymer ?
#
loop_
_entity_poly.entity_id
_entity_poly.type
_entity_poly.pdbx_seq_one_letter_code
_entity_poly.pdbx_strand_id
1 'polypeptide(L)'
;MSGATFIDVCLGYADLRGARLDGVTFATQNRQWTSLEGSRLQSASLRGACISGGRLMEADLRGADLSGIDLQNADLSGANLAGARLQDARLQGSNLSRANLVGADLRGANLCGCRVYGVSAWDVRIDDNDALRRDLIVTPGDQAEVAVDNIEVAQFVYLLLTNPKIRGVIDTVCKKGVLILGRFTAERKAVLDALRDGLRQRGYVPMIFDFDKPEQRDLTETVKTLAGLSRFIIADITNPRSNPLELQATVPDYMVPLVPIIAEREEPFPMFKDLWIKYNWVLDPLEYPDGQALLKVLDAAIIAPALKKHAELLAAKAQDLRTRKASDYAGE
;
A
#
# COMPACT_ATOMS: atom_id res chain seq x y z
N MET A 1 -36.23 -16.34 -10.28
CA MET A 1 -36.19 -16.97 -11.61
C MET A 1 -35.00 -17.95 -11.68
N SER A 2 -34.85 -18.83 -10.68
CA SER A 2 -33.60 -19.58 -10.54
C SER A 2 -33.42 -20.58 -11.68
N GLY A 3 -32.23 -20.64 -12.26
CA GLY A 3 -31.89 -21.54 -13.38
C GLY A 3 -32.50 -21.17 -14.74
N ALA A 4 -33.11 -20.00 -14.90
CA ALA A 4 -33.65 -19.56 -16.19
C ALA A 4 -32.53 -19.16 -17.17
N THR A 5 -32.76 -19.36 -18.46
CA THR A 5 -31.88 -18.84 -19.53
C THR A 5 -32.55 -17.66 -20.22
N PHE A 6 -31.89 -16.51 -20.20
CA PHE A 6 -32.27 -15.31 -20.93
C PHE A 6 -31.33 -15.16 -22.13
N ILE A 7 -31.89 -15.04 -23.33
CA ILE A 7 -31.14 -14.86 -24.58
C ILE A 7 -31.41 -13.46 -25.07
N ASP A 8 -30.34 -12.68 -25.28
CA ASP A 8 -30.39 -11.34 -25.88
C ASP A 8 -31.37 -10.37 -25.15
N VAL A 9 -31.27 -10.32 -23.81
CA VAL A 9 -32.17 -9.51 -22.97
C VAL A 9 -31.50 -8.24 -22.48
N CYS A 10 -32.14 -7.09 -22.73
CA CYS A 10 -31.73 -5.80 -22.17
C CYS A 10 -32.52 -5.50 -20.90
N LEU A 11 -31.84 -5.58 -19.75
CA LEU A 11 -32.30 -5.17 -18.43
C LEU A 11 -31.53 -3.93 -17.93
N GLY A 12 -31.01 -3.12 -18.86
CA GLY A 12 -30.33 -1.87 -18.51
C GLY A 12 -31.25 -0.95 -17.73
N TYR A 13 -30.71 -0.31 -16.69
CA TYR A 13 -31.40 0.62 -15.80
C TYR A 13 -32.61 0.03 -15.05
N ALA A 14 -32.82 -1.29 -15.13
CA ALA A 14 -33.91 -1.96 -14.45
C ALA A 14 -33.73 -1.94 -12.93
N ASP A 15 -34.85 -1.90 -12.19
CA ASP A 15 -34.85 -2.07 -10.75
C ASP A 15 -35.01 -3.55 -10.38
N LEU A 16 -33.91 -4.14 -9.93
CA LEU A 16 -33.76 -5.56 -9.58
C LEU A 16 -33.24 -5.72 -8.14
N ARG A 17 -33.53 -4.73 -7.28
CA ARG A 17 -33.13 -4.75 -5.88
C ARG A 17 -33.65 -5.98 -5.16
N GLY A 18 -32.75 -6.70 -4.48
CA GLY A 18 -33.08 -7.94 -3.77
C GLY A 18 -33.59 -9.07 -4.67
N ALA A 19 -33.48 -8.96 -6.00
CA ALA A 19 -33.95 -9.97 -6.92
C ALA A 19 -33.19 -11.29 -6.73
N ARG A 20 -33.88 -12.42 -6.97
CA ARG A 20 -33.30 -13.76 -6.93
C ARG A 20 -33.10 -14.30 -8.34
N LEU A 21 -31.87 -14.23 -8.81
CA LEU A 21 -31.37 -14.61 -10.13
C LEU A 21 -30.30 -15.73 -10.04
N ASP A 22 -30.37 -16.54 -8.99
CA ASP A 22 -29.44 -17.65 -8.74
C ASP A 22 -29.43 -18.65 -9.92
N GLY A 23 -28.25 -18.97 -10.43
CA GLY A 23 -28.05 -19.92 -11.53
C GLY A 23 -28.59 -19.46 -12.88
N VAL A 24 -29.01 -18.20 -13.00
CA VAL A 24 -29.53 -17.67 -14.26
C VAL A 24 -28.41 -17.59 -15.29
N THR A 25 -28.67 -18.05 -16.51
CA THR A 25 -27.74 -17.89 -17.64
C THR A 25 -28.23 -16.77 -18.55
N PHE A 26 -27.43 -15.73 -18.68
CA PHE A 26 -27.60 -14.66 -19.64
C PHE A 26 -26.74 -14.97 -20.86
N ALA A 27 -27.34 -15.65 -21.84
CA ALA A 27 -26.67 -16.00 -23.09
C ALA A 27 -26.74 -14.81 -24.05
N THR A 28 -25.65 -14.60 -24.79
CA THR A 28 -25.57 -13.62 -25.89
C THR A 28 -25.34 -14.38 -27.19
N GLN A 29 -26.28 -14.28 -28.13
CA GLN A 29 -25.98 -14.61 -29.53
C GLN A 29 -25.42 -13.39 -30.26
N ASN A 30 -25.71 -12.19 -29.76
CA ASN A 30 -25.19 -10.93 -30.23
C ASN A 30 -24.71 -10.07 -29.04
N ARG A 31 -23.39 -9.74 -28.99
CA ARG A 31 -22.70 -9.07 -27.86
C ARG A 31 -23.28 -7.69 -27.48
N GLN A 32 -24.27 -7.19 -28.21
CA GLN A 32 -24.92 -5.91 -27.95
C GLN A 32 -26.21 -6.00 -27.13
N TRP A 33 -26.82 -7.18 -26.94
CA TRP A 33 -28.20 -7.24 -26.42
C TRP A 33 -28.34 -7.67 -24.97
N THR A 34 -27.44 -8.50 -24.45
CA THR A 34 -27.46 -8.88 -23.03
C THR A 34 -26.79 -7.79 -22.18
N SER A 35 -27.61 -6.91 -21.61
CA SER A 35 -27.14 -5.73 -20.85
C SER A 35 -27.88 -5.59 -19.53
N LEU A 36 -27.12 -5.35 -18.46
CA LEU A 36 -27.53 -4.92 -17.12
C LEU A 36 -26.92 -3.54 -16.80
N GLU A 37 -26.51 -2.79 -17.82
CA GLU A 37 -25.92 -1.46 -17.70
C GLU A 37 -26.77 -0.54 -16.83
N GLY A 38 -26.19 0.11 -15.83
CA GLY A 38 -26.88 1.03 -14.92
C GLY A 38 -28.00 0.42 -14.08
N SER A 39 -28.19 -0.92 -14.12
CA SER A 39 -29.25 -1.58 -13.37
C SER A 39 -29.02 -1.50 -11.85
N ARG A 40 -30.12 -1.56 -11.10
CA ARG A 40 -30.12 -1.52 -9.62
C ARG A 40 -30.24 -2.94 -9.09
N LEU A 41 -29.13 -3.54 -8.70
CA LEU A 41 -29.00 -4.92 -8.22
C LEU A 41 -28.57 -4.99 -6.74
N GLN A 42 -28.83 -3.94 -5.97
CA GLN A 42 -28.42 -3.87 -4.57
C GLN A 42 -29.04 -5.04 -3.80
N SER A 43 -28.19 -5.76 -3.05
CA SER A 43 -28.57 -6.96 -2.29
C SER A 43 -29.24 -8.07 -3.11
N ALA A 44 -29.15 -8.04 -4.44
CA ALA A 44 -29.65 -9.13 -5.29
C ALA A 44 -28.78 -10.38 -5.14
N SER A 45 -29.37 -11.54 -5.39
CA SER A 45 -28.68 -12.83 -5.38
C SER A 45 -28.54 -13.32 -6.82
N LEU A 46 -27.30 -13.42 -7.30
CA LEU A 46 -26.91 -13.94 -8.62
C LEU A 46 -25.92 -15.10 -8.47
N ARG A 47 -26.08 -15.91 -7.42
CA ARG A 47 -25.16 -17.00 -7.09
C ARG A 47 -25.08 -17.99 -8.26
N GLY A 48 -23.88 -18.28 -8.73
CA GLY A 48 -23.65 -19.20 -9.85
C GLY A 48 -24.31 -18.78 -11.17
N ALA A 49 -24.75 -17.52 -11.31
CA ALA A 49 -25.27 -17.03 -12.59
C ALA A 49 -24.15 -16.97 -13.64
N CYS A 50 -24.50 -16.97 -14.92
CA CYS A 50 -23.56 -16.84 -16.02
C CYS A 50 -23.90 -15.61 -16.86
N ILE A 51 -22.99 -14.64 -16.89
CA ILE A 51 -23.08 -13.37 -17.64
C ILE A 51 -21.75 -13.13 -18.37
N SER A 52 -21.13 -14.20 -18.87
CA SER A 52 -19.86 -14.14 -19.61
C SER A 52 -19.98 -13.22 -20.83
N GLY A 53 -19.07 -12.26 -20.96
CA GLY A 53 -19.08 -11.25 -22.02
C GLY A 53 -20.21 -10.23 -21.95
N GLY A 54 -21.03 -10.23 -20.89
CA GLY A 54 -22.16 -9.31 -20.76
C GLY A 54 -21.75 -7.91 -20.33
N ARG A 55 -22.70 -6.96 -20.43
CA ARG A 55 -22.49 -5.55 -20.08
C ARG A 55 -23.15 -5.23 -18.75
N LEU A 56 -22.37 -4.87 -17.74
CA LEU A 56 -22.79 -4.45 -16.41
C LEU A 56 -22.19 -3.07 -16.04
N MET A 57 -21.87 -2.26 -17.05
CA MET A 57 -21.28 -0.94 -16.87
C MET A 57 -22.17 -0.11 -15.93
N GLU A 58 -21.57 0.56 -14.95
CA GLU A 58 -22.27 1.42 -13.98
C GLU A 58 -23.40 0.72 -13.18
N ALA A 59 -23.50 -0.61 -13.20
CA ALA A 59 -24.50 -1.34 -12.43
C ALA A 59 -24.26 -1.17 -10.92
N ASP A 60 -25.34 -1.01 -10.15
CA ASP A 60 -25.29 -0.90 -8.70
C ASP A 60 -25.50 -2.25 -8.04
N LEU A 61 -24.40 -2.94 -7.76
CA LEU A 61 -24.30 -4.29 -7.21
C LEU A 61 -23.95 -4.29 -5.71
N ARG A 62 -24.19 -3.17 -5.00
CA ARG A 62 -23.84 -3.03 -3.58
C ARG A 62 -24.46 -4.13 -2.74
N GLY A 63 -23.62 -4.84 -1.99
CA GLY A 63 -24.04 -5.96 -1.14
C GLY A 63 -24.68 -7.13 -1.87
N ALA A 64 -24.58 -7.22 -3.20
CA ALA A 64 -25.10 -8.33 -3.97
C ALA A 64 -24.34 -9.63 -3.66
N ASP A 65 -25.03 -10.77 -3.73
CA ASP A 65 -24.43 -12.09 -3.64
C ASP A 65 -24.13 -12.62 -5.04
N LEU A 66 -22.86 -12.54 -5.43
CA LEU A 66 -22.28 -12.95 -6.71
C LEU A 66 -21.40 -14.19 -6.53
N SER A 67 -21.55 -14.96 -5.45
CA SER A 67 -20.71 -16.15 -5.22
C SER A 67 -20.79 -17.13 -6.41
N GLY A 68 -19.64 -17.51 -6.95
CA GLY A 68 -19.53 -18.46 -8.07
C GLY A 68 -20.03 -17.95 -9.42
N ILE A 69 -20.30 -16.64 -9.56
CA ILE A 69 -20.78 -16.07 -10.82
C ILE A 69 -19.73 -16.21 -11.94
N ASP A 70 -20.17 -16.46 -13.17
CA ASP A 70 -19.33 -16.37 -14.36
C ASP A 70 -19.48 -15.01 -15.04
N LEU A 71 -18.43 -14.19 -14.94
CA LEU A 71 -18.28 -12.84 -15.51
C LEU A 71 -17.04 -12.75 -16.42
N GLN A 72 -16.57 -13.87 -16.97
CA GLN A 72 -15.42 -13.86 -17.87
C GLN A 72 -15.65 -12.89 -19.04
N ASN A 73 -14.66 -12.02 -19.31
CA ASN A 73 -14.71 -10.99 -20.35
C ASN A 73 -15.91 -10.01 -20.26
N ALA A 74 -16.62 -9.95 -19.13
CA ALA A 74 -17.72 -9.02 -18.94
C ALA A 74 -17.21 -7.58 -18.77
N ASP A 75 -18.04 -6.61 -19.12
CA ASP A 75 -17.76 -5.20 -18.89
C ASP A 75 -18.45 -4.72 -17.62
N LEU A 76 -17.69 -4.54 -16.53
CA LEU A 76 -18.12 -4.00 -15.25
C LEU A 76 -17.55 -2.60 -15.01
N SER A 77 -17.19 -1.86 -16.08
CA SER A 77 -16.59 -0.54 -15.91
C SER A 77 -17.53 0.40 -15.15
N GLY A 78 -17.00 1.06 -14.11
CA GLY A 78 -17.76 1.95 -13.24
C GLY A 78 -18.80 1.25 -12.34
N ALA A 79 -18.90 -0.08 -12.33
CA ALA A 79 -19.86 -0.78 -11.50
C ALA A 79 -19.59 -0.58 -10.00
N ASN A 80 -20.66 -0.49 -9.21
CA ASN A 80 -20.56 -0.36 -7.75
C ASN A 80 -20.75 -1.72 -7.07
N LEU A 81 -19.64 -2.36 -6.72
CA LEU A 81 -19.55 -3.67 -6.07
C LEU A 81 -19.25 -3.55 -4.56
N ALA A 82 -19.48 -2.39 -3.94
CA ALA A 82 -19.13 -2.21 -2.53
C ALA A 82 -19.88 -3.21 -1.64
N GLY A 83 -19.14 -3.93 -0.80
CA GLY A 83 -19.65 -4.99 0.05
C GLY A 83 -20.21 -6.21 -0.68
N ALA A 84 -20.04 -6.32 -2.00
CA ALA A 84 -20.52 -7.47 -2.76
C ALA A 84 -19.74 -8.75 -2.41
N ARG A 85 -20.41 -9.89 -2.49
CA ARG A 85 -19.84 -11.21 -2.23
C ARG A 85 -19.50 -11.86 -3.58
N LEU A 86 -18.22 -11.96 -3.92
CA LEU A 86 -17.70 -12.48 -5.18
C LEU A 86 -16.88 -13.76 -4.96
N GLN A 87 -17.15 -14.52 -3.90
CA GLN A 87 -16.36 -15.71 -3.60
C GLN A 87 -16.44 -16.68 -4.77
N ASP A 88 -15.30 -17.23 -5.19
CA ASP A 88 -15.20 -18.16 -6.33
C ASP A 88 -15.73 -17.61 -7.68
N ALA A 89 -15.88 -16.29 -7.81
CA ALA A 89 -16.31 -15.67 -9.07
C ALA A 89 -15.25 -15.81 -10.17
N ARG A 90 -15.70 -16.02 -11.41
CA ARG A 90 -14.85 -16.12 -12.60
C ARG A 90 -14.86 -14.78 -13.34
N LEU A 91 -13.82 -13.96 -13.16
CA LEU A 91 -13.73 -12.61 -13.71
C LEU A 91 -12.67 -12.47 -14.82
N GLN A 92 -12.08 -13.57 -15.31
CA GLN A 92 -10.93 -13.53 -16.21
C GLN A 92 -11.19 -12.64 -17.43
N GLY A 93 -10.26 -11.73 -17.72
CA GLY A 93 -10.36 -10.79 -18.84
C GLY A 93 -11.47 -9.73 -18.71
N SER A 94 -12.19 -9.67 -17.59
CA SER A 94 -13.25 -8.68 -17.38
C SER A 94 -12.70 -7.26 -17.27
N ASN A 95 -13.55 -6.29 -17.58
CA ASN A 95 -13.23 -4.87 -17.40
C ASN A 95 -13.83 -4.37 -16.08
N LEU A 96 -13.01 -4.25 -15.04
CA LEU A 96 -13.36 -3.67 -13.74
C LEU A 96 -12.84 -2.22 -13.62
N SER A 97 -12.51 -1.56 -14.73
CA SER A 97 -11.99 -0.19 -14.69
C SER A 97 -12.95 0.74 -13.97
N ARG A 98 -12.42 1.55 -13.04
CA ARG A 98 -13.19 2.47 -12.20
C ARG A 98 -14.29 1.83 -11.35
N ALA A 99 -14.29 0.50 -11.19
CA ALA A 99 -15.25 -0.17 -10.32
C ALA A 99 -14.97 0.13 -8.85
N ASN A 100 -16.03 0.14 -8.04
CA ASN A 100 -15.94 0.28 -6.59
C ASN A 100 -16.03 -1.10 -5.91
N LEU A 101 -14.92 -1.64 -5.44
CA LEU A 101 -14.81 -2.92 -4.73
C LEU A 101 -14.69 -2.74 -3.21
N VAL A 102 -14.98 -1.57 -2.65
CA VAL A 102 -14.77 -1.31 -1.22
C VAL A 102 -15.52 -2.33 -0.35
N GLY A 103 -14.78 -3.07 0.48
CA GLY A 103 -15.34 -4.12 1.34
C GLY A 103 -15.84 -5.37 0.62
N ALA A 104 -15.59 -5.51 -0.69
CA ALA A 104 -15.98 -6.69 -1.45
C ALA A 104 -15.18 -7.94 -1.03
N ASP A 105 -15.80 -9.10 -1.17
CA ASP A 105 -15.19 -10.38 -0.81
C ASP A 105 -14.88 -11.20 -2.06
N LEU A 106 -13.60 -11.18 -2.47
CA LEU A 106 -13.02 -11.80 -3.68
C LEU A 106 -12.28 -13.11 -3.37
N ARG A 107 -12.50 -13.73 -2.21
CA ARG A 107 -11.84 -15.00 -1.86
C ARG A 107 -12.16 -16.09 -2.89
N GLY A 108 -11.15 -16.78 -3.40
CA GLY A 108 -11.27 -17.73 -4.52
C GLY A 108 -11.62 -17.11 -5.90
N ALA A 109 -11.85 -15.80 -6.02
CA ALA A 109 -12.18 -15.18 -7.30
C ALA A 109 -10.96 -15.17 -8.25
N ASN A 110 -11.21 -15.41 -9.54
CA ASN A 110 -10.17 -15.37 -10.56
C ASN A 110 -10.22 -14.08 -11.38
N LEU A 111 -9.24 -13.20 -11.13
CA LEU A 111 -9.07 -11.88 -11.70
C LEU A 111 -8.05 -11.84 -12.85
N CYS A 112 -7.52 -12.97 -13.31
CA CYS A 112 -6.43 -12.95 -14.30
C CYS A 112 -6.79 -12.15 -15.56
N GLY A 113 -5.90 -11.25 -15.99
CA GLY A 113 -6.10 -10.41 -17.17
C GLY A 113 -7.19 -9.35 -17.03
N CYS A 114 -7.70 -9.09 -15.82
CA CYS A 114 -8.69 -8.03 -15.63
C CYS A 114 -8.10 -6.65 -15.87
N ARG A 115 -8.89 -5.74 -16.45
CA ARG A 115 -8.58 -4.30 -16.45
C ARG A 115 -9.09 -3.70 -15.15
N VAL A 116 -8.20 -3.12 -14.35
CA VAL A 116 -8.52 -2.62 -12.99
C VAL A 116 -8.07 -1.17 -12.77
N TYR A 117 -7.74 -0.44 -13.83
CA TYR A 117 -7.32 0.96 -13.70
C TYR A 117 -8.44 1.82 -13.09
N GLY A 118 -8.08 2.61 -12.07
CA GLY A 118 -9.02 3.45 -11.32
C GLY A 118 -9.95 2.72 -10.36
N VAL A 119 -9.73 1.42 -10.10
CA VAL A 119 -10.52 0.67 -9.11
C VAL A 119 -10.37 1.26 -7.70
N SER A 120 -11.42 1.18 -6.89
CA SER A 120 -11.36 1.41 -5.44
C SER A 120 -11.45 0.08 -4.71
N ALA A 121 -10.34 -0.39 -4.15
CA ALA A 121 -10.17 -1.71 -3.55
C ALA A 121 -9.81 -1.64 -2.04
N TRP A 122 -10.45 -0.74 -1.29
CA TRP A 122 -10.27 -0.64 0.16
C TRP A 122 -10.99 -1.77 0.88
N ASP A 123 -10.37 -2.35 1.91
CA ASP A 123 -10.95 -3.43 2.73
C ASP A 123 -11.45 -4.65 1.94
N VAL A 124 -10.87 -4.88 0.75
CA VAL A 124 -11.15 -6.06 -0.06
C VAL A 124 -10.66 -7.31 0.67
N ARG A 125 -11.50 -8.35 0.73
CA ARG A 125 -11.10 -9.65 1.28
C ARG A 125 -10.68 -10.55 0.15
N ILE A 126 -9.46 -11.06 0.23
CA ILE A 126 -8.85 -11.82 -0.85
C ILE A 126 -7.84 -12.82 -0.23
N ASP A 127 -7.80 -14.05 -0.72
CA ASP A 127 -6.88 -15.09 -0.17
C ASP A 127 -5.44 -14.87 -0.65
N ASP A 128 -4.43 -15.63 -0.23
CA ASP A 128 -3.05 -15.46 -0.73
C ASP A 128 -2.73 -16.27 -2.01
N ASN A 129 -3.73 -16.52 -2.87
CA ASN A 129 -3.56 -17.32 -4.08
C ASN A 129 -3.16 -16.47 -5.30
N ASP A 130 -1.85 -16.31 -5.52
CA ASP A 130 -1.28 -15.53 -6.63
C ASP A 130 -1.62 -16.08 -8.02
N ALA A 131 -1.99 -17.36 -8.16
CA ALA A 131 -2.29 -17.94 -9.47
C ALA A 131 -3.60 -17.41 -10.07
N LEU A 132 -4.47 -16.81 -9.26
CA LEU A 132 -5.79 -16.33 -9.66
C LEU A 132 -5.81 -14.82 -9.94
N ARG A 133 -4.66 -14.11 -9.91
CA ARG A 133 -4.62 -12.64 -9.92
C ARG A 133 -3.49 -12.04 -10.73
N ARG A 134 -3.03 -12.78 -11.74
CA ARG A 134 -1.92 -12.32 -12.57
C ARG A 134 -2.38 -11.40 -13.67
N ASP A 135 -1.45 -10.60 -14.17
CA ASP A 135 -1.64 -9.79 -15.37
C ASP A 135 -2.80 -8.79 -15.23
N LEU A 136 -2.97 -8.18 -14.06
CA LEU A 136 -3.97 -7.13 -13.84
C LEU A 136 -3.51 -5.86 -14.56
N ILE A 137 -4.29 -5.40 -15.53
CA ILE A 137 -3.95 -4.26 -16.37
C ILE A 137 -4.36 -2.96 -15.67
N VAL A 138 -3.38 -2.09 -15.43
CA VAL A 138 -3.57 -0.83 -14.65
C VAL A 138 -3.53 0.43 -15.51
N THR A 139 -3.35 0.30 -16.82
CA THR A 139 -3.42 1.41 -17.77
C THR A 139 -4.64 1.32 -18.69
N PRO A 140 -5.15 2.46 -19.19
CA PRO A 140 -6.17 2.44 -20.23
C PRO A 140 -5.60 1.93 -21.57
N GLY A 141 -6.48 1.45 -22.47
CA GLY A 141 -6.07 0.73 -23.69
C GLY A 141 -5.37 1.57 -24.78
N ASP A 142 -5.25 2.88 -24.60
CA ASP A 142 -4.52 3.80 -25.48
C ASP A 142 -3.06 4.04 -25.04
N GLN A 143 -2.62 3.39 -23.96
CA GLN A 143 -1.29 3.56 -23.36
C GLN A 143 -0.49 2.26 -23.35
N ALA A 144 0.80 2.36 -23.04
CA ALA A 144 1.63 1.20 -22.78
C ALA A 144 1.03 0.38 -21.63
N GLU A 145 0.92 -0.93 -21.83
CA GLU A 145 0.33 -1.82 -20.84
C GLU A 145 1.26 -1.92 -19.62
N VAL A 146 0.71 -1.61 -18.45
CA VAL A 146 1.34 -1.92 -17.17
C VAL A 146 0.48 -2.99 -16.51
N ALA A 147 1.11 -4.10 -16.16
CA ALA A 147 0.48 -5.24 -15.51
C ALA A 147 1.08 -5.47 -14.12
N VAL A 148 0.24 -5.89 -13.17
CA VAL A 148 0.63 -6.25 -11.81
C VAL A 148 -0.15 -7.48 -11.34
N ASP A 149 0.35 -8.18 -10.32
CA ASP A 149 -0.27 -9.43 -9.83
C ASP A 149 -1.09 -9.25 -8.54
N ASN A 150 -1.36 -8.01 -8.14
CA ASN A 150 -2.05 -7.69 -6.90
C ASN A 150 -2.96 -6.45 -7.08
N ILE A 151 -4.20 -6.51 -6.56
CA ILE A 151 -5.21 -5.48 -6.79
C ILE A 151 -4.96 -4.20 -5.98
N GLU A 152 -4.39 -4.33 -4.78
CA GLU A 152 -3.97 -3.20 -3.96
C GLU A 152 -2.77 -2.47 -4.60
N VAL A 153 -1.81 -3.22 -5.13
CA VAL A 153 -0.70 -2.70 -5.94
C VAL A 153 -1.24 -2.02 -7.20
N ALA A 154 -2.23 -2.61 -7.86
CA ALA A 154 -2.86 -2.02 -9.03
C ALA A 154 -3.46 -0.64 -8.75
N GLN A 155 -4.24 -0.53 -7.67
CA GLN A 155 -4.79 0.74 -7.21
C GLN A 155 -3.69 1.77 -6.94
N PHE A 156 -2.63 1.36 -6.24
CA PHE A 156 -1.52 2.25 -5.88
C PHE A 156 -0.72 2.72 -7.11
N VAL A 157 -0.36 1.81 -8.01
CA VAL A 157 0.36 2.15 -9.26
C VAL A 157 -0.48 3.10 -10.11
N TYR A 158 -1.79 2.85 -10.26
CA TYR A 158 -2.66 3.75 -10.99
C TYR A 158 -2.69 5.17 -10.39
N LEU A 159 -2.76 5.27 -9.05
CA LEU A 159 -2.71 6.54 -8.34
C LEU A 159 -1.39 7.29 -8.63
N LEU A 160 -0.26 6.59 -8.67
CA LEU A 160 1.04 7.17 -9.01
C LEU A 160 1.08 7.69 -10.45
N LEU A 161 0.62 6.88 -11.42
CA LEU A 161 0.65 7.23 -12.83
C LEU A 161 -0.23 8.44 -13.14
N THR A 162 -1.40 8.50 -12.52
CA THR A 162 -2.45 9.47 -12.88
C THR A 162 -2.43 10.73 -12.02
N ASN A 163 -1.89 10.69 -10.80
CA ASN A 163 -1.91 11.82 -9.88
C ASN A 163 -0.50 12.45 -9.67
N PRO A 164 -0.17 13.54 -10.39
CA PRO A 164 1.14 14.20 -10.25
C PRO A 164 1.37 14.79 -8.85
N LYS A 165 0.31 15.16 -8.12
CA LYS A 165 0.45 15.66 -6.74
C LYS A 165 0.93 14.54 -5.81
N ILE A 166 0.39 13.32 -5.95
CA ILE A 166 0.84 12.16 -5.17
C ILE A 166 2.29 11.81 -5.48
N ARG A 167 2.70 11.85 -6.75
CA ARG A 167 4.12 11.70 -7.12
C ARG A 167 5.00 12.74 -6.42
N GLY A 168 4.57 14.01 -6.43
CA GLY A 168 5.25 15.09 -5.73
C GLY A 168 5.31 14.89 -4.21
N VAL A 169 4.25 14.34 -3.60
CA VAL A 169 4.22 14.00 -2.17
C VAL A 169 5.25 12.91 -1.87
N ILE A 170 5.29 11.82 -2.64
CA ILE A 170 6.26 10.73 -2.41
C ILE A 170 7.69 11.23 -2.59
N ASP A 171 7.95 12.00 -3.66
CA ASP A 171 9.27 12.63 -3.86
C ASP A 171 9.65 13.55 -2.69
N THR A 172 8.67 14.30 -2.16
CA THR A 172 8.86 15.16 -0.99
C THR A 172 9.17 14.34 0.26
N VAL A 173 8.43 13.26 0.54
CA VAL A 173 8.68 12.39 1.70
C VAL A 173 10.06 11.73 1.59
N CYS A 174 10.42 11.19 0.43
CA CYS A 174 11.74 10.58 0.23
C CYS A 174 12.90 11.59 0.33
N LYS A 175 12.71 12.85 -0.05
CA LYS A 175 13.75 13.88 -0.01
C LYS A 175 13.84 14.62 1.33
N LYS A 176 12.71 14.84 1.99
CA LYS A 176 12.56 15.77 3.12
C LYS A 176 11.92 15.13 4.35
N GLY A 177 11.44 13.90 4.26
CA GLY A 177 10.86 13.16 5.39
C GLY A 177 11.91 12.85 6.43
N VAL A 178 11.62 13.15 7.69
CA VAL A 178 12.47 12.78 8.84
C VAL A 178 11.60 12.05 9.83
N LEU A 179 11.90 10.78 10.07
CA LEU A 179 11.17 9.99 11.06
C LEU A 179 11.80 10.23 12.44
N ILE A 180 10.99 10.66 13.40
CA ILE A 180 11.38 10.84 14.80
C ILE A 180 10.76 9.69 15.59
N LEU A 181 11.62 8.85 16.16
CA LEU A 181 11.26 7.69 16.97
C LEU A 181 11.59 7.98 18.42
N GLY A 182 10.66 7.72 19.34
CA GLY A 182 10.93 7.88 20.76
C GLY A 182 9.69 7.66 21.60
N ARG A 183 9.90 7.60 22.91
CA ARG A 183 8.81 7.63 23.89
C ARG A 183 8.72 9.04 24.45
N PHE A 184 7.64 9.74 24.12
CA PHE A 184 7.52 11.17 24.44
C PHE A 184 6.63 11.38 25.66
N THR A 185 7.19 11.11 26.84
CA THR A 185 6.55 11.47 28.12
C THR A 185 6.28 12.98 28.18
N ALA A 186 5.43 13.42 29.11
CA ALA A 186 5.06 14.84 29.26
C ALA A 186 6.29 15.78 29.32
N GLU A 187 7.38 15.33 29.96
CA GLU A 187 8.64 16.05 30.10
C GLU A 187 9.44 16.14 28.78
N ARG A 188 9.32 15.15 27.89
CA ARG A 188 10.07 15.06 26.63
C ARG A 188 9.35 15.68 25.44
N LYS A 189 8.06 16.02 25.59
CA LYS A 189 7.29 16.74 24.58
C LYS A 189 7.95 18.06 24.16
N ALA A 190 8.57 18.78 25.08
CA ALA A 190 9.29 20.01 24.77
C ALA A 190 10.47 19.79 23.81
N VAL A 191 11.19 18.66 23.95
CA VAL A 191 12.29 18.28 23.04
C VAL A 191 11.75 17.89 21.67
N LEU A 192 10.69 17.08 21.64
CA LEU A 192 10.02 16.69 20.41
C LEU A 192 9.51 17.90 19.63
N ASP A 193 8.84 18.83 20.31
CA ASP A 193 8.31 20.06 19.71
C ASP A 193 9.44 20.92 19.15
N ALA A 194 10.55 21.08 19.89
CA ALA A 194 11.73 21.80 19.43
C ALA A 194 12.36 21.17 18.17
N LEU A 195 12.52 19.85 18.14
CA LEU A 195 13.03 19.13 16.97
C LEU A 195 12.10 19.27 15.78
N ARG A 196 10.80 19.05 15.98
CA ARG A 196 9.78 19.13 14.94
C ARG A 196 9.75 20.51 14.30
N ASP A 197 9.74 21.55 15.12
CA ASP A 197 9.64 22.92 14.62
C ASP A 197 10.98 23.39 14.02
N GLY A 198 12.10 22.97 14.59
CA GLY A 198 13.44 23.18 14.01
C GLY A 198 13.61 22.56 12.64
N LEU A 199 13.11 21.33 12.45
CA LEU A 199 13.10 20.63 11.15
C LEU A 199 12.19 21.32 10.15
N ARG A 200 10.98 21.73 10.56
CA ARG A 200 10.03 22.47 9.69
C ARG A 200 10.60 23.78 9.19
N GLN A 201 11.27 24.55 10.06
CA GLN A 201 11.94 25.80 9.67
C GLN A 201 13.01 25.59 8.60
N ARG A 202 13.59 24.39 8.53
CA ARG A 202 14.60 23.98 7.54
C ARG A 202 13.97 23.28 6.32
N GLY A 203 12.64 23.25 6.23
CA GLY A 203 11.90 22.68 5.11
C GLY A 203 11.79 21.15 5.13
N TYR A 204 12.09 20.50 6.25
CA TYR A 204 11.86 19.05 6.43
C TYR A 204 10.42 18.75 6.84
N VAL A 205 10.01 17.51 6.60
CA VAL A 205 8.69 16.96 6.96
C VAL A 205 8.86 15.96 8.10
N PRO A 206 8.77 16.40 9.37
CA PRO A 206 8.90 15.49 10.50
C PRO A 206 7.68 14.57 10.60
N MET A 207 7.93 13.26 10.67
CA MET A 207 6.95 12.21 10.94
C MET A 207 7.25 11.65 12.32
N ILE A 208 6.26 11.61 13.21
CA ILE A 208 6.49 11.26 14.61
C ILE A 208 5.86 9.91 14.89
N PHE A 209 6.64 9.02 15.49
CA PHE A 209 6.16 7.78 16.04
C PHE A 209 6.39 7.78 17.55
N ASP A 210 5.28 7.85 18.30
CA ASP A 210 5.29 7.85 19.77
C ASP A 210 4.86 6.48 20.29
N PHE A 211 5.75 5.82 21.03
CA PHE A 211 5.55 4.45 21.52
C PHE A 211 4.62 4.35 22.75
N ASP A 212 4.16 5.48 23.34
CA ASP A 212 3.45 5.48 24.63
C ASP A 212 1.95 5.14 24.57
N LYS A 213 1.45 4.61 23.45
CA LYS A 213 0.07 4.11 23.34
C LYS A 213 0.04 2.60 23.60
N PRO A 214 -0.42 2.14 24.78
CA PRO A 214 -0.68 0.73 24.97
C PRO A 214 -1.86 0.35 24.08
N GLU A 215 -1.83 -0.88 23.56
CA GLU A 215 -2.93 -1.52 22.83
C GLU A 215 -3.07 -1.11 21.35
N GLN A 216 -2.30 -1.74 20.47
CA GLN A 216 -2.81 -2.69 19.46
C GLN A 216 -1.79 -2.92 18.33
N ARG A 217 -1.58 -4.22 18.04
CA ARG A 217 -1.06 -4.82 16.79
C ARG A 217 0.30 -4.33 16.28
N ASP A 218 1.23 -5.28 16.17
CA ASP A 218 2.48 -5.27 15.38
C ASP A 218 2.76 -3.97 14.60
N LEU A 219 3.17 -2.93 15.33
CA LEU A 219 3.46 -1.59 14.79
C LEU A 219 4.78 -1.56 14.01
N THR A 220 5.55 -2.64 14.13
CA THR A 220 6.84 -2.88 13.49
C THR A 220 6.81 -2.58 11.99
N GLU A 221 5.83 -3.12 11.27
CA GLU A 221 5.73 -2.95 9.81
C GLU A 221 5.42 -1.50 9.40
N THR A 222 4.67 -0.78 10.24
CA THR A 222 4.40 0.65 10.01
C THR A 222 5.67 1.47 10.18
N VAL A 223 6.44 1.22 11.26
CA VAL A 223 7.72 1.91 11.50
C VAL A 223 8.71 1.61 10.38
N LYS A 224 8.84 0.34 9.97
CA LYS A 224 9.66 -0.09 8.83
C LYS A 224 9.32 0.67 7.55
N THR A 225 8.03 0.74 7.21
CA THR A 225 7.56 1.44 6.01
C THR A 225 7.91 2.93 6.05
N LEU A 226 7.64 3.61 7.17
CA LEU A 226 7.95 5.04 7.33
C LEU A 226 9.46 5.30 7.32
N ALA A 227 10.25 4.41 7.92
CA ALA A 227 11.70 4.50 7.92
C ALA A 227 12.28 4.37 6.51
N GLY A 228 11.80 3.40 5.72
CA GLY A 228 12.21 3.21 4.33
C GLY A 228 11.89 4.40 3.42
N LEU A 229 10.85 5.18 3.74
CA LEU A 229 10.49 6.41 3.04
C LEU A 229 11.23 7.65 3.55
N SER A 230 11.92 7.57 4.70
CA SER A 230 12.54 8.71 5.34
C SER A 230 13.94 9.00 4.79
N ARG A 231 14.30 10.29 4.75
CA ARG A 231 15.64 10.74 4.38
C ARG A 231 16.68 10.31 5.42
N PHE A 232 16.32 10.43 6.70
CA PHE A 232 17.05 9.95 7.86
C PHE A 232 16.09 9.83 9.05
N ILE A 233 16.55 9.17 10.10
CA ILE A 233 15.79 8.87 11.32
C ILE A 233 16.48 9.57 12.49
N ILE A 234 15.71 10.20 13.38
CA ILE A 234 16.17 10.65 14.70
C ILE A 234 15.56 9.70 15.72
N ALA A 235 16.39 9.03 16.51
CA ALA A 235 15.93 8.10 17.53
C ALA A 235 16.26 8.62 18.93
N ASP A 236 15.26 8.94 19.73
CA ASP A 236 15.44 9.25 21.15
C ASP A 236 15.60 7.95 21.96
N ILE A 237 16.82 7.70 22.41
CA ILE A 237 17.23 6.48 23.12
C ILE A 237 17.36 6.69 24.64
N THR A 238 16.84 7.80 25.17
CA THR A 238 17.07 8.22 26.56
C THR A 238 16.51 7.26 27.61
N ASN A 239 15.42 6.54 27.33
CA ASN A 239 14.83 5.65 28.32
C ASN A 239 15.08 4.18 27.95
N PRO A 240 15.60 3.33 28.84
CA PRO A 240 15.79 1.90 28.58
C PRO A 240 14.47 1.13 28.40
N ARG A 241 13.32 1.72 28.75
CA ARG A 241 11.96 1.23 28.44
C ARG A 241 11.43 1.74 27.10
N SER A 242 12.16 2.59 26.38
CA SER A 242 11.86 2.88 24.98
C SER A 242 12.04 1.57 24.22
N ASN A 243 10.95 1.09 23.63
CA ASN A 243 10.81 -0.30 23.23
C ASN A 243 11.89 -0.67 22.19
N PRO A 244 12.85 -1.57 22.52
CA PRO A 244 14.01 -1.85 21.66
C PRO A 244 13.65 -2.56 20.35
N LEU A 245 12.49 -3.22 20.30
CA LEU A 245 12.09 -4.16 19.27
C LEU A 245 11.82 -3.46 17.92
N GLU A 246 11.21 -2.27 17.95
CA GLU A 246 10.86 -1.50 16.76
C GLU A 246 12.12 -0.90 16.12
N LEU A 247 13.05 -0.37 16.94
CA LEU A 247 14.37 0.05 16.46
C LEU A 247 15.15 -1.16 15.90
N GLN A 248 15.13 -2.30 16.58
CA GLN A 248 15.78 -3.53 16.12
C GLN A 248 15.20 -4.08 14.83
N ALA A 249 13.90 -3.92 14.60
CA ALA A 249 13.27 -4.37 13.37
C ALA A 249 13.54 -3.40 12.21
N THR A 250 13.68 -2.10 12.50
CA THR A 250 13.82 -1.07 11.47
C THR A 250 15.27 -0.90 10.99
N VAL A 251 16.23 -1.00 11.90
CA VAL A 251 17.65 -0.76 11.59
C VAL A 251 18.23 -1.75 10.56
N PRO A 252 17.99 -3.08 10.63
CA PRO A 252 18.61 -4.04 9.73
C PRO A 252 18.14 -3.92 8.27
N ASP A 253 16.86 -3.62 8.09
CA ASP A 253 16.18 -3.75 6.80
C ASP A 253 16.38 -2.52 5.90
N TYR A 254 16.76 -1.37 6.49
CA TYR A 254 16.88 -0.11 5.77
C TYR A 254 18.24 0.55 6.00
N MET A 255 19.01 0.68 4.91
CA MET A 255 20.20 1.54 4.83
C MET A 255 19.83 3.03 4.84
N VAL A 256 19.15 3.46 5.89
CA VAL A 256 18.74 4.85 6.13
C VAL A 256 19.52 5.34 7.34
N PRO A 257 20.17 6.52 7.29
CA PRO A 257 20.93 7.03 8.43
C PRO A 257 20.06 7.18 9.67
N LEU A 258 20.50 6.62 10.78
CA LEU A 258 19.86 6.74 12.09
C LEU A 258 20.74 7.58 13.01
N VAL A 259 20.22 8.71 13.48
CA VAL A 259 20.87 9.63 14.41
C VAL A 259 20.31 9.41 15.80
N PRO A 260 21.05 8.77 16.71
CA PRO A 260 20.59 8.58 18.08
C PRO A 260 20.79 9.86 18.88
N ILE A 261 19.79 10.24 19.68
CA ILE A 261 19.88 11.34 20.65
C ILE A 261 19.59 10.80 22.05
N ILE A 262 20.33 11.29 23.04
CA ILE A 262 20.22 10.85 24.43
C ILE A 262 20.30 12.05 25.36
N ALA A 263 19.45 12.14 26.40
CA ALA A 263 19.66 13.21 27.38
C ALA A 263 20.90 12.97 28.23
N GLU A 264 21.45 14.08 28.74
CA GLU A 264 22.56 14.03 29.68
C GLU A 264 22.28 13.10 30.87
N ARG A 265 23.31 12.32 31.24
CA ARG A 265 23.30 11.40 32.41
C ARG A 265 22.34 10.22 32.29
N GLU A 266 21.85 9.93 31.09
CA GLU A 266 21.05 8.74 30.80
C GLU A 266 21.90 7.74 30.02
N GLU A 267 21.57 6.45 30.15
CA GLU A 267 22.25 5.39 29.41
C GLU A 267 21.35 4.81 28.32
N PRO A 268 21.90 4.48 27.15
CA PRO A 268 21.14 3.84 26.10
C PRO A 268 20.69 2.45 26.54
N PHE A 269 19.60 1.94 25.96
CA PHE A 269 19.15 0.58 26.25
C PHE A 269 20.25 -0.46 25.91
N PRO A 270 20.37 -1.59 26.66
CA PRO A 270 21.52 -2.49 26.57
C PRO A 270 21.86 -3.00 25.16
N MET A 271 20.84 -3.28 24.34
CA MET A 271 21.01 -3.80 22.97
C MET A 271 21.35 -2.74 21.92
N PHE A 272 21.31 -1.44 22.27
CA PHE A 272 21.62 -0.36 21.33
C PHE A 272 23.07 -0.46 20.84
N LYS A 273 23.99 -0.87 21.72
CA LYS A 273 25.40 -1.04 21.41
C LYS A 273 25.61 -2.05 20.29
N ASP A 274 24.84 -3.13 20.26
CA ASP A 274 24.91 -4.15 19.20
C ASP A 274 24.46 -3.58 17.85
N LEU A 275 23.38 -2.78 17.85
CA LEU A 275 22.90 -2.10 16.64
C LEU A 275 23.95 -1.10 16.11
N TRP A 276 24.51 -0.29 17.00
CA TRP A 276 25.52 0.72 16.66
C TRP A 276 26.80 0.10 16.10
N ILE A 277 27.28 -1.01 16.67
CA ILE A 277 28.48 -1.71 16.18
C ILE A 277 28.20 -2.42 14.84
N LYS A 278 27.05 -3.07 14.71
CA LYS A 278 26.74 -3.94 13.58
C LYS A 278 26.39 -3.18 12.31
N TYR A 279 25.70 -2.04 12.44
CA TYR A 279 25.12 -1.33 11.30
C TYR A 279 25.80 0.02 11.10
N ASN A 280 26.56 0.13 10.02
CA ASN A 280 27.37 1.33 9.76
C ASN A 280 26.54 2.60 9.51
N TRP A 281 25.22 2.49 9.30
CA TRP A 281 24.29 3.60 9.11
C TRP A 281 23.66 4.10 10.40
N VAL A 282 24.00 3.52 11.55
CA VAL A 282 23.73 4.08 12.88
C VAL A 282 24.88 5.02 13.25
N LEU A 283 24.57 6.31 13.46
CA LEU A 283 25.55 7.32 13.82
C LEU A 283 25.87 7.28 15.31
N ASP A 284 26.93 7.98 15.70
CA ASP A 284 27.30 8.15 17.11
C ASP A 284 26.19 8.88 17.88
N PRO A 285 25.83 8.43 19.09
CA PRO A 285 24.82 9.09 19.92
C PRO A 285 25.19 10.54 20.24
N LEU A 286 24.22 11.44 20.09
CA LEU A 286 24.33 12.84 20.48
C LEU A 286 23.71 13.05 21.86
N GLU A 287 24.54 13.37 22.84
CA GLU A 287 24.10 13.75 24.18
C GLU A 287 23.60 15.21 24.21
N TYR A 288 22.50 15.47 24.92
CA TYR A 288 21.92 16.82 25.01
C TYR A 288 21.33 17.13 26.40
N PRO A 289 21.47 18.36 26.91
CA PRO A 289 20.90 18.75 28.20
C PRO A 289 19.39 19.06 28.09
N ASP A 290 18.97 19.73 27.02
CA ASP A 290 17.59 20.14 26.78
C ASP A 290 17.30 20.37 25.28
N GLY A 291 16.02 20.60 24.96
CA GLY A 291 15.58 20.81 23.58
C GLY A 291 16.10 22.09 22.92
N GLN A 292 16.45 23.13 23.70
CA GLN A 292 16.99 24.39 23.17
C GLN A 292 18.46 24.22 22.77
N ALA A 293 19.25 23.51 23.59
CA ALA A 293 20.61 23.13 23.25
C ALA A 293 20.64 22.25 21.99
N LEU A 294 19.73 21.27 21.91
CA LEU A 294 19.58 20.40 20.75
C LEU A 294 19.24 21.18 19.48
N LEU A 295 18.33 22.17 19.58
CA LEU A 295 17.94 23.03 18.47
C LEU A 295 19.11 23.88 17.94
N LYS A 296 19.98 24.37 18.82
CA LYS A 296 21.16 25.17 18.44
C LYS A 296 22.15 24.37 17.60
N VAL A 297 22.27 23.07 17.85
CA VAL A 297 23.21 22.18 17.16
C VAL A 297 22.56 21.32 16.07
N LEU A 298 21.26 21.46 15.83
CA LEU A 298 20.48 20.62 14.92
C LEU A 298 21.11 20.46 13.52
N ASP A 299 21.63 21.55 12.95
CA ASP A 299 22.29 21.50 11.63
C ASP A 299 23.60 20.74 11.66
N ALA A 300 24.48 21.08 12.60
CA ALA A 300 25.85 20.60 12.64
C ALA A 300 25.96 19.16 13.19
N ALA A 301 25.12 18.81 14.16
CA ALA A 301 25.22 17.55 14.90
C ALA A 301 24.21 16.49 14.45
N ILE A 302 23.11 16.86 13.77
CA ILE A 302 22.08 15.91 13.32
C ILE A 302 21.96 15.92 11.80
N ILE A 303 21.61 17.05 11.19
CA ILE A 303 21.24 17.10 9.78
C ILE A 303 22.45 16.86 8.87
N ALA A 304 23.54 17.61 9.04
CA ALA A 304 24.71 17.48 8.17
C ALA A 304 25.35 16.08 8.25
N PRO A 305 25.56 15.47 9.44
CA PRO A 305 26.04 14.09 9.55
C PRO A 305 25.10 13.08 8.89
N ALA A 306 23.78 13.21 9.10
CA ALA A 306 22.81 12.32 8.49
C ALA A 306 22.81 12.40 6.96
N LEU A 307 22.85 13.61 6.39
CA LEU A 307 22.91 13.81 4.94
C LEU A 307 24.20 13.29 4.33
N LYS A 308 25.34 13.52 5.00
CA LYS A 308 26.63 12.96 4.60
C LYS A 308 26.54 11.44 4.54
N LYS A 309 26.01 10.82 5.62
CA LYS A 309 25.86 9.38 5.68
C LYS A 309 24.90 8.84 4.62
N HIS A 310 23.80 9.54 4.36
CA HIS A 310 22.88 9.17 3.30
C HIS A 310 23.58 9.12 1.93
N ALA A 311 24.39 10.14 1.61
CA ALA A 311 25.14 10.19 0.36
C ALA A 311 26.17 9.07 0.25
N GLU A 312 26.88 8.75 1.34
CA GLU A 312 27.81 7.60 1.40
C GLU A 312 27.11 6.28 1.10
N LEU A 313 25.94 6.03 1.69
CA LEU A 313 25.17 4.80 1.48
C LEU A 313 24.64 4.68 0.04
N LEU A 314 24.21 5.79 -0.56
CA LEU A 314 23.81 5.82 -1.98
C LEU A 314 25.00 5.52 -2.91
N ALA A 315 26.16 6.11 -2.63
CA ALA A 315 27.38 5.87 -3.41
C ALA A 315 27.84 4.41 -3.33
N ALA A 316 27.78 3.80 -2.14
CA ALA A 316 28.11 2.39 -1.95
C ALA A 316 27.19 1.46 -2.78
N LYS A 317 25.87 1.75 -2.83
CA LYS A 317 24.93 0.98 -3.67
C LYS A 317 25.21 1.10 -5.17
N ALA A 318 25.71 2.24 -5.63
CA ALA A 318 25.99 2.46 -7.04
C ALA A 318 27.28 1.78 -7.52
N GLN A 319 28.21 1.47 -6.61
CA GLN A 319 29.54 0.93 -6.94
C GLN A 319 29.59 -0.61 -7.06
N ASP A 320 28.50 -1.33 -6.75
CA ASP A 320 28.55 -2.79 -6.55
C ASP A 320 27.87 -3.64 -7.64
N LEU A 321 27.70 -3.10 -8.86
CA LEU A 321 27.23 -3.88 -10.01
C LEU A 321 28.37 -4.78 -10.55
N ARG A 322 28.64 -5.87 -9.84
CA ARG A 322 29.50 -6.95 -10.33
C ARG A 322 28.72 -7.81 -11.31
N THR A 323 28.82 -7.50 -12.60
CA THR A 323 28.25 -8.33 -13.66
C THR A 323 29.06 -9.61 -13.79
N ARG A 324 28.51 -10.73 -13.30
CA ARG A 324 28.99 -12.07 -13.62
C ARG A 324 28.56 -12.41 -15.04
N LYS A 325 29.46 -12.90 -15.88
CA LYS A 325 29.09 -13.34 -17.23
C LYS A 325 28.70 -14.81 -17.17
N ALA A 326 27.67 -15.20 -17.93
CA ALA A 326 27.28 -16.61 -18.05
C ALA A 326 28.43 -17.49 -18.56
N SER A 327 29.34 -16.91 -19.37
CA SER A 327 30.57 -17.54 -19.83
C SER A 327 31.55 -17.93 -18.72
N ASP A 328 31.47 -17.29 -17.54
CA ASP A 328 32.35 -17.59 -16.39
C ASP A 328 32.00 -18.96 -15.75
N TYR A 329 30.91 -19.59 -16.19
CA TYR A 329 30.39 -20.87 -15.68
C TYR A 329 30.30 -21.95 -16.76
N ALA A 330 30.68 -21.64 -17.99
CA ALA A 330 30.84 -22.64 -19.03
C ALA A 330 32.27 -23.18 -18.90
N GLY A 331 32.44 -24.34 -18.26
CA GLY A 331 33.72 -25.04 -18.23
C GLY A 331 34.24 -25.32 -19.64
N GLU A 332 35.57 -25.37 -19.77
CA GLU A 332 36.28 -25.80 -21.00
C GLU A 332 35.85 -27.20 -21.46
#